data_AF-A0A7W4VAL1-F1
#
_entry.id   AF-A0A7W4VAL1-F1
#
_cell.length_a   1.000
_cell.length_b   1.000
_cell.length_c   1.000
_cell.angle_alpha   90.00
_cell.angle_beta   90.00
_cell.angle_gamma   90.00
#
_symmetry.space_group_name_H-M   'P 1'
#
loop_
_entity.id
_entity.type
_entity.pdbx_description
1 polymer ?
#
loop_
_entity_poly.entity_id
_entity_poly.type
_entity_poly.pdbx_seq_one_letter_code
_entity_poly.pdbx_strand_id
1 'polypeptide(L)'
;MKKRALAALLICAISISSYASDRLNLGQKLYFGQNIESPNGQYRLHMESDQRLVLRQSGVEIWHVKGQYSEDRGAVRAELRSILGIISLDLINYRDEAVWSNPRWNYPGGVVPRLTHLQVQNDGNVVLYTRLNAE
;
A
#
# COMPACT_ATOMS: atom_id res chain seq x y z
N MET A 1 -57.61 -10.18 -29.04
CA MET A 1 -56.64 -9.24 -28.45
C MET A 1 -55.94 -9.92 -27.26
N LYS A 2 -54.69 -10.37 -27.39
CA LYS A 2 -53.89 -10.90 -26.26
C LYS A 2 -52.76 -9.92 -25.96
N LYS A 3 -52.83 -9.21 -24.84
CA LYS A 3 -51.75 -8.35 -24.34
C LYS A 3 -50.69 -9.25 -23.72
N ARG A 4 -49.47 -9.26 -24.27
CA ARG A 4 -48.31 -9.89 -23.63
C ARG A 4 -47.63 -8.83 -22.76
N ALA A 5 -47.64 -9.03 -21.45
CA ALA A 5 -46.84 -8.21 -20.54
C ALA A 5 -45.37 -8.65 -20.67
N LEU A 6 -44.48 -7.70 -20.99
CA LEU A 6 -43.05 -7.90 -20.84
C LEU A 6 -42.70 -7.72 -19.36
N ALA A 7 -42.13 -8.75 -18.74
CA ALA A 7 -41.44 -8.60 -17.46
C ALA A 7 -40.03 -8.05 -17.73
N ALA A 8 -39.77 -6.82 -17.30
CA ALA A 8 -38.42 -6.27 -17.28
C ALA A 8 -37.66 -6.88 -16.10
N LEU A 9 -36.67 -7.72 -16.40
CA LEU A 9 -35.75 -8.24 -15.39
C LEU A 9 -34.76 -7.12 -15.05
N LEU A 10 -34.99 -6.45 -13.92
CA LEU A 10 -34.07 -5.44 -13.40
C LEU A 10 -32.85 -6.16 -12.80
N ILE A 11 -31.79 -6.35 -13.60
CA ILE A 11 -30.50 -6.82 -13.08
C ILE A 11 -29.87 -5.62 -12.36
N CYS A 12 -30.05 -5.55 -11.05
CA CYS A 12 -29.27 -4.64 -10.22
C CYS A 12 -27.84 -5.17 -10.21
N ALA A 13 -26.95 -4.56 -11.00
CA ALA A 13 -25.54 -4.83 -10.93
C ALA A 13 -25.05 -4.39 -9.55
N ILE A 14 -24.99 -5.32 -8.60
CA ILE A 14 -24.28 -5.11 -7.34
C ILE A 14 -22.82 -5.05 -7.76
N SER A 15 -22.29 -3.84 -7.90
CA SER A 15 -20.85 -3.63 -7.98
C SER A 15 -20.27 -4.13 -6.66
N ILE A 16 -19.77 -5.36 -6.67
CA ILE A 16 -18.90 -5.83 -5.61
C ILE A 16 -17.59 -5.06 -5.82
N SER A 17 -17.47 -3.89 -5.20
CA SER A 17 -16.18 -3.22 -5.10
C SER A 17 -15.28 -4.18 -4.35
N SER A 18 -14.31 -4.76 -5.06
CA SER A 18 -13.15 -5.37 -4.42
C SER A 18 -12.43 -4.23 -3.72
N TYR A 19 -12.73 -4.00 -2.44
CA TYR A 19 -11.99 -3.04 -1.64
C TYR A 19 -10.51 -3.44 -1.70
N ALA A 20 -9.65 -2.49 -2.06
CA ALA A 20 -8.23 -2.70 -1.91
C ALA A 20 -7.96 -3.04 -0.44
N SER A 21 -7.01 -3.96 -0.19
CA SER A 21 -6.58 -4.26 1.18
C SER A 21 -6.20 -2.95 1.87
N ASP A 22 -6.53 -2.81 3.16
CA ASP A 22 -6.08 -1.66 3.96
C ASP A 22 -4.64 -1.82 4.44
N ARG A 23 -4.09 -3.03 4.25
CA ARG A 23 -2.80 -3.45 4.77
C ARG A 23 -1.89 -4.03 3.70
N LEU A 24 -0.60 -3.76 3.83
CA LEU A 24 0.48 -4.51 3.21
C LEU A 24 1.14 -5.37 4.29
N ASN A 25 0.92 -6.68 4.27
CA ASN A 25 1.51 -7.59 5.24
C ASN A 25 2.99 -7.87 4.94
N LEU A 26 3.76 -8.25 5.95
CA LEU A 26 5.13 -8.71 5.76
C LEU A 26 5.18 -9.85 4.74
N GLY A 27 6.09 -9.74 3.76
CA GLY A 27 6.23 -10.68 2.64
C GLY A 27 5.36 -10.34 1.42
N GLN A 28 4.39 -9.43 1.55
CA GLN A 28 3.66 -8.88 0.41
C GLN A 28 4.43 -7.69 -0.19
N LYS A 29 4.11 -7.39 -1.45
CA LYS A 29 4.76 -6.36 -2.25
C LYS A 29 3.69 -5.56 -3.00
N LEU A 30 3.92 -4.26 -3.16
CA LEU A 30 3.15 -3.39 -4.05
C LEU A 30 3.97 -3.11 -5.30
N TYR A 31 3.60 -3.73 -6.41
CA TYR A 31 4.13 -3.43 -7.74
C TYR A 31 3.37 -2.28 -8.40
N PHE A 32 3.86 -1.80 -9.54
CA PHE A 32 3.19 -0.76 -10.31
C PHE A 32 1.69 -1.02 -10.53
N GLY A 33 0.87 0.02 -10.34
CA GLY A 33 -0.58 -0.06 -10.48
C GLY A 33 -1.30 -0.62 -9.23
N GLN A 34 -0.56 -1.21 -8.29
CA GLN A 34 -1.12 -1.78 -7.08
C GLN A 34 -1.16 -0.75 -5.95
N ASN A 35 -2.20 -0.85 -5.13
CA ASN A 35 -2.44 0.05 -4.02
C ASN A 35 -3.04 -0.67 -2.81
N ILE A 36 -2.94 0.01 -1.66
CA ILE A 36 -3.72 -0.25 -0.46
C ILE A 36 -4.52 1.01 -0.10
N GLU A 37 -5.68 0.85 0.54
CA GLU A 37 -6.61 1.95 0.82
C GLU A 37 -7.01 1.98 2.29
N SER A 38 -7.17 3.18 2.86
CA SER A 38 -7.72 3.30 4.21
C SER A 38 -9.12 2.66 4.28
N PRO A 39 -9.54 2.10 5.43
CA PRO A 39 -10.86 1.48 5.58
C PRO A 39 -12.06 2.36 5.16
N ASN A 40 -11.94 3.69 5.28
CA ASN A 40 -12.97 4.65 4.84
C ASN A 40 -12.90 5.01 3.34
N GLY A 41 -11.96 4.44 2.59
CA GLY A 41 -11.74 4.67 1.16
C GLY A 41 -11.20 6.05 0.78
N GLN A 42 -10.87 6.93 1.75
CA GLN A 42 -10.44 8.30 1.46
C GLN A 42 -8.97 8.42 1.08
N TYR A 43 -8.12 7.54 1.63
CA TYR A 43 -6.68 7.57 1.43
C TYR A 43 -6.22 6.34 0.67
N ARG A 44 -5.33 6.54 -0.31
CA ARG A 44 -4.77 5.46 -1.13
C ARG A 44 -3.27 5.60 -1.22
N LEU A 45 -2.54 4.55 -0.84
CA LEU A 45 -1.11 4.42 -1.07
C LEU A 45 -0.88 3.57 -2.32
N HIS A 46 -0.32 4.18 -3.36
CA HIS A 46 -0.21 3.61 -4.71
C HIS A 46 1.25 3.58 -5.18
N MET A 47 1.70 2.42 -5.67
CA MET A 47 2.98 2.32 -6.35
C MET A 47 2.78 2.66 -7.84
N GLU A 48 3.28 3.81 -8.27
CA GLU A 48 3.06 4.35 -9.60
C GLU A 48 4.12 3.91 -10.59
N SER A 49 3.76 3.83 -11.88
CA SER A 49 4.68 3.44 -12.97
C SER A 49 5.83 4.42 -13.20
N ASP A 50 5.73 5.65 -12.69
CA ASP A 50 6.80 6.66 -12.71
C ASP A 50 7.80 6.49 -11.54
N GLN A 51 7.74 5.34 -10.87
CA GLN A 51 8.67 4.85 -9.84
C GLN A 51 8.52 5.55 -8.50
N ARG A 52 7.34 6.10 -8.24
CA ARG A 52 6.99 6.79 -6.99
C ARG A 52 6.02 5.94 -6.17
N LEU A 53 6.16 6.00 -4.86
CA LEU A 53 5.13 5.56 -3.94
C LEU A 53 4.39 6.80 -3.45
N VAL A 54 3.09 6.87 -3.73
CA VAL A 54 2.30 8.09 -3.58
C VAL A 54 1.10 7.83 -2.68
N LEU A 55 0.91 8.70 -1.69
CA LEU A 55 -0.31 8.76 -0.89
C LEU A 55 -1.24 9.83 -1.47
N ARG A 56 -2.48 9.44 -1.73
CA ARG A 56 -3.54 10.34 -2.20
C ARG A 56 -4.68 10.43 -1.21
N GLN A 57 -5.27 11.60 -1.09
CA GLN A 57 -6.56 11.83 -0.46
C GLN A 57 -7.57 12.16 -1.55
N SER A 58 -8.60 11.32 -1.71
CA SER A 58 -9.67 11.51 -2.70
C SER A 58 -9.14 11.79 -4.12
N GLY A 59 -8.03 11.13 -4.50
CA GLY A 59 -7.39 11.28 -5.82
C GLY A 59 -6.33 12.40 -5.92
N VAL A 60 -6.24 13.29 -4.93
CA VAL A 60 -5.22 14.35 -4.87
C VAL A 60 -3.99 13.82 -4.17
N GLU A 61 -2.82 13.99 -4.77
CA GLU A 61 -1.54 13.69 -4.13
C GLU A 61 -1.30 14.59 -2.91
N ILE A 62 -1.02 13.97 -1.76
CA ILE A 62 -0.71 14.68 -0.51
C ILE A 62 0.68 14.36 0.02
N TRP A 63 1.27 13.23 -0.40
CA TRP A 63 2.63 12.84 -0.06
C TRP A 63 3.17 11.87 -1.10
N HIS A 64 4.48 11.88 -1.32
CA HIS A 64 5.14 10.87 -2.14
C HIS A 64 6.58 10.64 -1.72
N VAL A 65 7.14 9.53 -2.19
CA VAL A 65 8.58 9.30 -2.20
C VAL A 65 9.04 8.64 -3.50
N LYS A 66 10.28 8.92 -3.90
CA LYS A 66 10.96 8.34 -5.07
C LYS A 66 12.37 7.92 -4.68
N GLY A 67 12.86 6.84 -5.28
CA GLY A 67 14.25 6.41 -5.12
C GLY A 67 15.25 7.43 -5.66
N GLN A 68 16.48 7.39 -5.15
CA GLN A 68 17.55 8.33 -5.49
C GLN A 68 18.23 8.09 -6.86
N TYR A 69 17.87 7.00 -7.54
CA TYR A 69 18.53 6.58 -8.79
C TYR A 69 17.77 7.07 -10.03
N SER A 70 18.50 7.17 -11.14
CA SER A 70 17.98 7.41 -12.49
C SER A 70 16.90 6.39 -12.88
N GLU A 71 16.06 6.72 -13.87
CA GLU A 71 14.89 5.92 -14.25
C GLU A 71 15.22 4.45 -14.59
N ASP A 72 16.43 4.17 -15.07
CA ASP A 72 16.92 2.83 -15.38
C ASP A 72 17.27 1.98 -14.15
N ARG A 73 17.31 2.58 -12.96
CA ARG A 73 17.69 1.95 -11.69
C ARG A 73 16.73 2.27 -10.54
N GLY A 74 15.63 2.98 -10.78
CA GLY A 74 14.69 3.32 -9.74
C GLY A 74 13.73 2.18 -9.39
N ALA A 75 12.74 2.52 -8.58
CA ALA A 75 11.91 1.54 -7.88
C ALA A 75 10.91 0.86 -8.83
N VAL A 76 10.75 -0.46 -8.67
CA VAL A 76 9.70 -1.24 -9.34
C VAL A 76 8.61 -1.73 -8.40
N ARG A 77 8.87 -1.63 -7.08
CA ARG A 77 7.92 -2.03 -6.04
C ARG A 77 8.23 -1.37 -4.70
N ALA A 78 7.22 -1.35 -3.84
CA ALA A 78 7.34 -1.13 -2.41
C ALA A 78 7.18 -2.46 -1.64
N GLU A 79 7.97 -2.69 -0.60
CA GLU A 79 7.82 -3.87 0.25
C GLU A 79 8.26 -3.61 1.70
N LEU A 80 7.75 -4.45 2.61
CA LEU A 80 8.19 -4.50 3.99
C LEU A 80 9.36 -5.45 4.15
N ARG A 81 10.43 -5.00 4.80
CA ARG A 81 11.60 -5.84 5.09
C ARG A 81 11.88 -5.89 6.59
N SER A 82 12.42 -7.03 7.00
CA SER A 82 12.88 -7.30 8.36
C SER A 82 14.21 -8.05 8.29
N ILE A 83 15.32 -7.32 8.28
CA ILE A 83 16.67 -7.89 8.09
C ILE A 83 17.57 -7.48 9.24
N LEU A 84 18.19 -8.47 9.90
CA LEU A 84 19.14 -8.25 11.00
C LEU A 84 18.60 -7.33 12.11
N GLY A 85 17.31 -7.43 12.44
CA GLY A 85 16.68 -6.54 13.42
C GLY A 85 16.46 -5.11 12.91
N ILE A 86 16.39 -4.88 11.60
CA ILE A 86 15.95 -3.61 11.04
C ILE A 86 14.64 -3.88 10.33
N ILE A 87 13.62 -3.11 10.68
CA ILE A 87 12.33 -3.14 10.01
C ILE A 87 12.15 -1.87 9.19
N SER A 88 11.66 -2.01 7.96
CA SER A 88 11.48 -0.86 7.06
C SER A 88 10.39 -1.09 6.02
N LEU A 89 9.89 0.02 5.51
CA LEU A 89 9.27 0.14 4.21
C LEU A 89 10.36 0.57 3.22
N ASP A 90 10.59 -0.26 2.20
CA ASP A 90 11.60 -0.01 1.18
C ASP A 90 10.95 0.15 -0.20
N LEU A 91 11.53 1.02 -1.01
CA LEU A 91 11.37 0.99 -2.46
C LEU A 91 12.53 0.20 -3.06
N ILE A 92 12.21 -0.81 -3.87
CA ILE A 92 13.17 -1.78 -4.39
C ILE A 92 13.21 -1.71 -5.92
N ASN A 93 14.41 -1.75 -6.50
CA ASN A 93 14.60 -1.81 -7.95
C ASN A 93 14.51 -3.26 -8.50
N TYR A 94 14.70 -3.43 -9.81
CA TYR A 94 14.67 -4.75 -10.46
C TYR A 94 15.86 -5.67 -10.09
N ARG A 95 16.89 -5.14 -9.44
CA ARG A 95 18.07 -5.90 -8.95
C ARG A 95 17.93 -6.33 -7.49
N ASP A 96 16.74 -6.13 -6.89
CA ASP A 96 16.48 -6.37 -5.46
C ASP A 96 17.28 -5.48 -4.48
N GLU A 97 17.68 -4.30 -4.94
CA GLU A 97 18.37 -3.29 -4.15
C GLU A 97 17.40 -2.22 -3.65
N ALA A 98 17.55 -1.82 -2.38
CA ALA A 98 16.78 -0.70 -1.83
C ALA A 98 17.29 0.62 -2.40
N VAL A 99 16.41 1.32 -3.12
CA VAL A 99 16.69 2.65 -3.69
C VAL A 99 16.18 3.78 -2.81
N TRP A 100 15.32 3.44 -1.85
CA TRP A 100 14.88 4.27 -0.75
C TRP A 100 14.39 3.37 0.40
N SER A 101 14.58 3.82 1.64
CA SER A 101 14.01 3.20 2.85
C SER A 101 13.52 4.31 3.77
N ASN A 102 12.45 4.06 4.54
CA ASN A 102 12.09 4.97 5.62
C ASN A 102 13.22 5.07 6.65
N PRO A 103 13.32 6.18 7.42
CA PRO A 103 14.30 6.30 8.48
C PRO A 103 14.24 5.11 9.44
N ARG A 104 15.40 4.52 9.72
CA ARG A 104 15.52 3.36 10.60
C ARG A 104 15.10 3.73 12.01
N TRP A 105 14.21 2.94 12.60
CA TRP A 105 13.92 3.05 14.02
C TRP A 105 14.98 2.31 14.81
N ASN A 106 15.73 3.02 15.66
CA ASN A 106 16.62 2.38 16.61
C ASN A 106 15.77 1.98 17.82
N TYR A 107 15.55 0.67 18.02
CA TYR A 107 14.75 0.20 19.15
C TYR A 107 15.57 0.26 20.44
N PRO A 108 15.16 1.09 21.43
CA PRO A 108 15.84 1.15 22.72
C PRO A 108 15.86 -0.24 23.37
N GLY A 109 17.04 -0.70 23.82
CA GLY A 109 17.21 -2.02 24.42
C GLY A 109 17.57 -3.16 23.45
N GLY A 110 17.76 -2.87 22.15
CA GLY A 110 18.30 -3.83 21.17
C GLY A 110 17.33 -4.93 20.72
N VAL A 111 16.12 -4.99 21.31
CA VAL A 111 15.07 -5.91 20.89
C VAL A 111 14.23 -5.23 19.82
N VAL A 112 14.34 -5.73 18.59
CA VAL A 112 13.55 -5.22 17.47
C VAL A 112 12.26 -6.03 17.41
N PRO A 113 11.10 -5.39 17.59
CA PRO A 113 9.83 -6.09 17.55
C PRO A 113 9.56 -6.62 16.14
N ARG A 114 8.86 -7.75 16.09
CA ARG A 114 8.49 -8.38 14.82
C ARG A 114 7.54 -7.47 14.06
N LEU A 115 7.97 -6.99 12.89
CA LEU A 115 7.11 -6.30 11.92
C LEU A 115 5.97 -7.22 11.49
N THR A 116 4.77 -6.67 11.38
CA THR A 116 3.57 -7.41 10.96
C THR A 116 3.06 -6.88 9.63
N HIS A 117 2.72 -5.59 9.56
CA HIS A 117 2.13 -4.98 8.37
C HIS A 117 2.33 -3.46 8.33
N LEU A 118 2.02 -2.87 7.18
CA LEU A 118 1.80 -1.45 6.98
C LEU A 118 0.30 -1.24 6.84
N GLN A 119 -0.25 -0.18 7.41
CA GLN A 119 -1.66 0.19 7.21
C GLN A 119 -1.77 1.65 6.78
N VAL A 120 -2.70 1.92 5.85
CA VAL A 120 -3.19 3.28 5.61
C VAL A 120 -4.38 3.50 6.54
N GLN A 121 -4.28 4.49 7.41
CA GLN A 121 -5.30 4.78 8.42
C GLN A 121 -6.32 5.80 7.91
N ASN A 122 -7.49 5.84 8.55
CA ASN A 122 -8.60 6.73 8.18
C ASN A 122 -8.31 8.22 8.40
N ASP A 123 -7.24 8.55 9.12
CA ASP A 123 -6.74 9.91 9.38
C ASP A 123 -5.66 10.35 8.37
N GLY A 124 -5.30 9.48 7.43
CA GLY A 124 -4.26 9.73 6.43
C GLY A 124 -2.85 9.35 6.85
N ASN A 125 -2.65 8.76 8.04
CA ASN A 125 -1.36 8.22 8.43
C ASN A 125 -1.07 6.90 7.72
N VAL A 126 0.22 6.67 7.44
CA VAL A 126 0.74 5.40 6.91
C VAL A 126 1.68 4.81 7.94
N VAL A 127 1.24 3.75 8.61
CA VAL A 127 1.85 3.26 9.86
C VAL A 127 2.41 1.86 9.71
N LEU A 128 3.67 1.68 10.14
CA LEU A 128 4.28 0.36 10.33
C LEU A 128 3.86 -0.22 11.68
N TYR A 129 3.20 -1.36 11.63
CA TYR A 129 2.79 -2.12 12.79
C TYR A 129 3.75 -3.26 13.08
N THR A 130 3.99 -3.45 14.37
CA THR A 130 4.80 -4.51 14.95
C THR A 130 3.96 -5.25 15.98
N ARG A 131 4.43 -6.38 16.49
CA ARG A 131 3.72 -7.09 17.57
C ARG A 131 3.56 -6.28 18.87
N LEU A 132 4.27 -5.17 19.06
CA LEU A 132 4.17 -4.34 20.27
C LEU A 132 3.11 -3.25 20.19
N ASN A 133 2.67 -2.88 18.99
CA ASN A 133 1.70 -1.80 18.74
C ASN A 133 0.58 -2.23 17.80
N ALA A 134 0.49 -3.51 17.46
CA ALA A 134 -0.65 -4.08 16.76
C ALA A 134 -1.81 -4.25 17.75
N GLU A 135 -2.87 -3.47 17.55
CA GLU A 135 -4.21 -3.79 18.08
C GLU A 135 -4.88 -4.85 17.19
#